data_AF-A0A6A5EGU9-F1
#
_entry.id   AF-A0A6A5EGU9-F1
#
_cell.length_a   1.000
_cell.length_b   1.000
_cell.length_c   1.000
_cell.angle_alpha   90.00
_cell.angle_beta   90.00
_cell.angle_gamma   90.00
#
_symmetry.space_group_name_H-M   'P 1'
#
loop_
_entity.id
_entity.type
_entity.pdbx_description
1 polymer ?
#
loop_
_entity_poly.entity_id
_entity_poly.type
_entity_poly.pdbx_seq_one_letter_code
_entity_poly.pdbx_strand_id
1 'polypeptide(L)'
;MTRHLGTTSECASTSGSGARKRKPAAGTTSKLAADSGLPKKQKTAAGPSEAIPAEDSVPAEDKLLKVRTEFVKRVSDANLNQLLDKLLKSCFINDEEMQAVRTKVKAEKARNLIDLVREKGPEACSLLIDTLCEVDRCVSKVLKLI
;
A
#
# COMPACT_ATOMS: atom_id res chain seq x y z
N MET A 1 -24.30 -29.50 47.50
CA MET A 1 -24.61 -28.06 47.53
C MET A 1 -23.62 -27.39 48.46
N THR A 2 -22.55 -26.81 47.92
CA THR A 2 -21.56 -26.07 48.74
C THR A 2 -21.21 -24.79 48.00
N ARG A 3 -21.55 -23.67 48.62
CA ARG A 3 -21.35 -22.30 48.14
C ARG A 3 -19.92 -21.87 48.47
N HIS A 4 -19.24 -21.18 47.57
CA HIS A 4 -18.09 -20.34 47.92
C HIS A 4 -18.43 -18.89 47.57
N LEU A 5 -18.39 -18.08 48.61
CA LEU A 5 -18.61 -16.64 48.65
C LEU A 5 -17.36 -15.92 48.15
N GLY A 6 -17.58 -14.72 47.60
CA GLY A 6 -16.58 -13.95 46.86
C GLY A 6 -15.47 -13.32 47.68
N THR A 7 -14.57 -12.67 46.94
CA THR A 7 -13.58 -11.74 47.46
C THR A 7 -13.51 -10.56 46.50
N THR A 8 -14.07 -9.43 46.92
CA THR A 8 -13.76 -8.10 46.38
C THR A 8 -12.41 -7.68 46.93
N SER A 9 -11.48 -7.29 46.06
CA SER A 9 -10.23 -6.63 46.47
C SER A 9 -10.15 -5.29 45.78
N GLU A 10 -10.47 -4.24 46.53
CA GLU A 10 -10.13 -2.85 46.25
C GLU A 10 -8.73 -2.54 46.77
N CYS A 11 -7.94 -1.74 46.04
CA CYS A 11 -6.99 -0.82 46.68
C CYS A 11 -6.52 0.31 45.75
N ALA A 12 -7.06 1.49 46.04
CA ALA A 12 -6.39 2.78 46.29
C ALA A 12 -5.46 3.45 45.25
N SER A 13 -5.87 4.68 44.96
CA SER A 13 -5.24 5.81 44.30
C SER A 13 -3.81 6.16 44.76
N THR A 14 -3.03 6.75 43.84
CA THR A 14 -2.06 7.80 44.19
C THR A 14 -2.18 8.99 43.24
N SER A 15 -2.33 10.17 43.83
CA SER A 15 -2.41 11.48 43.21
C SER A 15 -1.02 12.12 43.13
N GLY A 16 -0.74 12.93 42.10
CA GLY A 16 0.49 13.72 42.02
C GLY A 16 0.37 14.91 41.07
N SER A 17 0.05 16.08 41.64
CA SER A 17 0.04 17.40 40.98
C SER A 17 1.45 17.98 40.80
N GLY A 18 1.68 18.70 39.71
CA GLY A 18 2.91 19.49 39.52
C GLY A 18 2.79 20.56 38.44
N ALA A 19 2.41 21.78 38.83
CA ALA A 19 2.41 22.97 37.98
C ALA A 19 3.73 23.74 38.06
N ARG A 20 4.34 24.15 36.94
CA ARG A 20 5.23 25.32 36.86
C ARG A 20 5.11 26.04 35.51
N LYS A 21 4.71 27.32 35.58
CA LYS A 21 4.74 28.34 34.52
C LYS A 21 6.19 28.68 34.14
N ARG A 22 6.41 29.08 32.88
CA ARG A 22 7.25 30.24 32.49
C ARG A 22 7.04 30.64 31.01
N LYS A 23 6.78 31.93 30.79
CA LYS A 23 6.88 32.76 29.56
C LYS A 23 8.02 33.78 29.80
N PRO A 24 8.39 34.70 28.88
CA PRO A 24 8.49 34.72 27.40
C PRO A 24 9.87 35.25 26.90
N ALA A 25 10.08 35.43 25.58
CA ALA A 25 10.54 36.69 24.91
C ALA A 25 11.25 36.47 23.53
N ALA A 26 10.94 37.39 22.60
CA ALA A 26 11.71 37.93 21.44
C ALA A 26 12.55 36.96 20.56
N GLY A 27 12.36 36.83 19.24
CA GLY A 27 12.19 37.85 18.21
C GLY A 27 13.51 38.04 17.46
N THR A 28 13.62 37.63 16.18
CA THR A 28 14.55 38.19 15.16
C THR A 28 14.24 37.61 13.78
N THR A 29 14.25 38.53 12.83
CA THR A 29 13.93 38.52 11.41
C THR A 29 15.00 37.91 10.50
N SER A 30 14.60 37.33 9.37
CA SER A 30 15.19 37.44 7.99
C SER A 30 14.66 36.25 7.17
N LYS A 31 13.82 36.42 6.15
CA LYS A 31 14.02 36.98 4.79
C LYS A 31 14.97 36.12 3.92
N LEU A 32 14.44 35.72 2.74
CA LEU A 32 15.04 35.33 1.43
C LEU A 32 14.23 34.13 0.89
N ALA A 33 13.25 34.29 -0.02
CA ALA A 33 13.34 34.53 -1.48
C ALA A 33 14.11 33.43 -2.26
N ALA A 34 13.39 32.61 -3.03
CA ALA A 34 13.79 31.93 -4.27
C ALA A 34 12.62 31.01 -4.69
N ASP A 35 11.75 31.44 -5.61
CA ASP A 35 11.86 31.35 -7.07
C ASP A 35 11.27 30.05 -7.66
N SER A 36 10.66 30.25 -8.81
CA SER A 36 9.85 29.32 -9.57
C SER A 36 10.73 28.49 -10.49
N GLY A 37 10.57 27.16 -10.52
CA GLY A 37 11.32 26.37 -11.48
C GLY A 37 10.90 24.91 -11.64
N LEU A 38 9.87 24.68 -12.45
CA LEU A 38 9.81 23.48 -13.29
C LEU A 38 10.73 23.72 -14.50
N PRO A 39 11.64 22.80 -14.84
CA PRO A 39 11.43 22.06 -16.08
C PRO A 39 11.79 20.57 -16.01
N LYS A 40 11.10 19.87 -16.91
CA LYS A 40 11.28 18.50 -17.37
C LYS A 40 12.72 18.26 -17.87
N LYS A 41 13.23 17.02 -17.76
CA LYS A 41 13.55 16.10 -18.90
C LYS A 41 14.67 15.08 -18.59
N GLN A 42 14.25 13.81 -18.63
CA GLN A 42 14.89 12.59 -19.19
C GLN A 42 16.42 12.39 -19.20
N LYS A 43 16.83 11.18 -18.78
CA LYS A 43 17.80 10.31 -19.45
C LYS A 43 17.59 8.88 -18.91
N THR A 44 16.85 7.96 -19.54
CA THR A 44 17.25 7.02 -20.62
C THR A 44 18.71 6.56 -20.58
N ALA A 45 18.93 5.30 -20.19
CA ALA A 45 19.58 4.26 -21.02
C ALA A 45 19.84 2.98 -20.20
N ALA A 46 19.07 1.91 -20.46
CA ALA A 46 19.56 0.52 -20.47
C ALA A 46 18.50 -0.40 -21.10
N GLY A 47 18.73 -0.78 -22.36
CA GLY A 47 18.12 -1.98 -22.97
C GLY A 47 16.90 -1.78 -23.87
N PRO A 48 17.07 -1.79 -25.20
CA PRO A 48 16.07 -2.26 -26.15
C PRO A 48 16.22 -3.79 -26.30
N SER A 49 15.22 -4.54 -25.86
CA SER A 49 15.02 -5.94 -26.27
C SER A 49 13.54 -6.03 -26.64
N GLU A 50 13.29 -5.81 -27.92
CA GLU A 50 13.11 -6.84 -28.94
C GLU A 50 11.62 -7.12 -29.11
N ALA A 51 11.18 -6.93 -30.34
CA ALA A 51 9.82 -7.05 -30.77
C ALA A 51 9.29 -8.47 -30.53
N ILE A 52 8.09 -8.55 -29.95
CA ILE A 52 7.13 -9.57 -30.34
C ILE A 52 5.83 -8.83 -30.70
N PRO A 53 5.46 -8.78 -31.99
CA PRO A 53 4.19 -8.21 -32.44
C PRO A 53 3.07 -9.27 -32.43
N ALA A 54 1.84 -8.80 -32.23
CA ALA A 54 0.56 -9.53 -32.13
C ALA A 54 0.42 -10.32 -30.82
N GLU A 55 -0.56 -10.00 -29.97
CA GLU A 55 -1.97 -10.29 -30.19
C GLU A 55 -2.89 -9.16 -29.66
N ASP A 56 -4.09 -9.05 -30.23
CA ASP A 56 -5.18 -8.13 -29.90
C ASP A 56 -5.76 -8.37 -28.48
N SER A 57 -4.95 -8.13 -27.46
CA SER A 57 -5.35 -8.19 -26.05
C SER A 57 -4.73 -7.04 -25.30
N VAL A 58 -5.58 -6.17 -24.77
CA VAL A 58 -5.19 -5.08 -23.88
C VAL A 58 -4.16 -5.61 -22.86
N PRO A 59 -2.95 -5.02 -22.78
CA PRO A 59 -1.90 -5.45 -21.87
C PRO A 59 -2.43 -5.58 -20.44
N ALA A 60 -1.97 -6.58 -19.68
CA ALA A 60 -2.41 -6.78 -18.30
C ALA A 60 -2.19 -5.50 -17.45
N GLU A 61 -1.10 -4.79 -17.72
CA GLU A 61 -0.77 -3.48 -17.14
C GLU A 61 -1.90 -2.46 -17.36
N ASP A 62 -2.40 -2.35 -18.59
CA ASP A 62 -3.45 -1.40 -18.96
C ASP A 62 -4.80 -1.77 -18.34
N LYS A 63 -5.10 -3.07 -18.24
CA LYS A 63 -6.29 -3.56 -17.53
C LYS A 63 -6.23 -3.16 -16.06
N LEU A 64 -5.11 -3.43 -15.39
CA LEU A 64 -4.91 -3.09 -13.98
C LEU A 64 -4.96 -1.58 -13.72
N LEU A 65 -4.41 -0.76 -14.62
CA LEU A 65 -4.51 0.71 -14.52
C LEU A 65 -5.95 1.20 -14.61
N LYS A 66 -6.74 0.66 -15.55
CA LYS A 66 -8.15 1.03 -15.73
C LYS A 66 -8.98 0.67 -14.51
N VAL A 67 -8.73 -0.49 -13.91
CA VAL A 67 -9.49 -0.96 -12.74
C VAL A 67 -8.92 -0.47 -11.41
N ARG A 68 -7.76 0.20 -11.38
CA ARG A 68 -7.04 0.61 -10.15
C ARG A 68 -7.93 1.27 -9.12
N THR A 69 -8.78 2.20 -9.56
CA THR A 69 -9.71 2.93 -8.66
C THR A 69 -10.77 2.02 -8.06
N GLU A 70 -11.31 1.08 -8.84
CA GLU A 70 -12.36 0.18 -8.39
C GLU A 70 -11.78 -0.97 -7.56
N PHE A 71 -10.60 -1.46 -7.91
CA PHE A 71 -9.83 -2.44 -7.14
C PHE A 71 -9.63 -1.97 -5.70
N VAL A 72 -9.15 -0.73 -5.50
CA VAL A 72 -8.94 -0.11 -4.18
C VAL A 72 -10.22 -0.10 -3.32
N LYS A 73 -11.38 0.12 -3.94
CA LYS A 73 -12.67 0.16 -3.24
C LYS A 73 -13.14 -1.23 -2.83
N ARG A 74 -13.07 -2.18 -3.77
CA ARG A 74 -13.67 -3.52 -3.67
C ARG A 74 -12.81 -4.50 -2.87
N VAL A 75 -11.49 -4.40 -2.98
CA VAL A 75 -10.57 -5.36 -2.35
C VAL A 75 -10.58 -5.19 -0.83
N SER A 76 -10.61 -6.33 -0.12
CA SER A 76 -10.46 -6.38 1.33
C SER A 76 -8.98 -6.34 1.72
N ASP A 77 -8.66 -5.93 2.95
CA ASP A 77 -7.26 -5.96 3.42
C ASP A 77 -6.71 -7.39 3.46
N ALA A 78 -7.55 -8.38 3.80
CA ALA A 78 -7.18 -9.79 3.80
C ALA A 78 -6.74 -10.26 2.39
N ASN A 79 -7.52 -9.92 1.35
CA ASN A 79 -7.17 -10.27 -0.03
C ASN A 79 -5.86 -9.59 -0.44
N LEU A 80 -5.64 -8.31 -0.07
CA LEU A 80 -4.38 -7.62 -0.35
C LEU A 80 -3.17 -8.32 0.28
N ASN A 81 -3.29 -8.77 1.53
CA ASN A 81 -2.20 -9.48 2.20
C ASN A 81 -1.89 -10.82 1.51
N GLN A 82 -2.92 -11.58 1.11
CA GLN A 82 -2.73 -12.83 0.36
C GLN A 82 -2.10 -12.62 -1.02
N LEU A 83 -2.48 -11.56 -1.73
CA LEU A 83 -1.86 -11.21 -3.02
C LEU A 83 -0.38 -10.87 -2.82
N LEU A 84 -0.05 -10.09 -1.80
CA LEU A 84 1.34 -9.77 -1.44
C LEU A 84 2.15 -11.03 -1.11
N ASP A 85 1.60 -11.97 -0.34
CA ASP A 85 2.26 -13.24 -0.01
C ASP A 85 2.57 -14.07 -1.26
N LYS A 86 1.62 -14.16 -2.19
CA LYS A 86 1.80 -14.89 -3.45
C LYS A 86 2.83 -14.21 -4.35
N LEU A 87 2.86 -12.88 -4.41
CA LEU A 87 3.84 -12.13 -5.21
C LEU A 87 5.26 -12.18 -4.62
N LEU A 88 5.39 -12.18 -3.29
CA LEU A 88 6.67 -12.43 -2.61
C LEU A 88 7.17 -13.85 -2.90
N LYS A 89 6.29 -14.84 -2.86
CA LYS A 89 6.63 -16.24 -3.16
C LYS A 89 7.13 -16.43 -4.60
N SER A 90 6.58 -15.66 -5.55
CA SER A 90 7.03 -15.64 -6.94
C SER A 90 8.22 -14.71 -7.18
N CYS A 91 8.85 -14.16 -6.12
CA CYS A 91 10.01 -13.28 -6.15
C CYS A 91 9.84 -11.98 -6.96
N PHE A 92 8.60 -11.53 -7.23
CA PHE A 92 8.37 -10.25 -7.92
C PHE A 92 8.53 -9.05 -6.99
N ILE A 93 8.30 -9.23 -5.69
CA ILE A 93 8.41 -8.17 -4.67
C ILE A 93 9.40 -8.66 -3.62
N ASN A 94 10.31 -7.80 -3.18
CA ASN A 94 11.28 -8.12 -2.12
C ASN A 94 10.66 -7.95 -0.72
N ASP A 95 11.28 -8.54 0.32
CA ASP A 95 10.79 -8.44 1.70
C ASP A 95 10.63 -6.98 2.17
N GLU A 96 11.60 -6.11 1.86
CA GLU A 96 11.52 -4.69 2.22
C GLU A 96 10.35 -3.97 1.54
N GLU A 97 10.15 -4.19 0.24
CA GLU A 97 9.03 -3.62 -0.51
C GLU A 97 7.69 -4.12 0.06
N MET A 98 7.62 -5.40 0.40
CA MET A 98 6.42 -6.01 0.99
C MET A 98 6.09 -5.39 2.35
N GLN A 99 7.06 -5.22 3.24
CA GLN A 99 6.85 -4.60 4.55
C GLN A 99 6.44 -3.13 4.42
N ALA A 100 7.05 -2.40 3.48
CA ALA A 100 6.68 -1.02 3.18
C ALA A 100 5.23 -0.90 2.68
N VAL A 101 4.71 -1.89 1.97
CA VAL A 101 3.32 -1.90 1.51
C VAL A 101 2.35 -2.36 2.62
N ARG A 102 2.76 -3.32 3.45
CA ARG A 102 1.95 -3.87 4.55
C ARG A 102 1.61 -2.85 5.63
N THR A 103 2.53 -1.94 5.92
CA THR A 103 2.37 -0.88 6.93
C THR A 103 1.40 0.23 6.52
N LYS A 104 1.04 0.31 5.24
CA LYS A 104 0.14 1.35 4.70
C LYS A 104 -1.33 1.01 4.93
N VAL A 105 -2.16 2.06 4.89
CA VAL A 105 -3.61 1.91 4.94
C VAL A 105 -4.13 1.13 3.72
N LYS A 106 -5.26 0.41 3.86
CA LYS A 106 -5.85 -0.46 2.82
C LYS A 106 -5.83 0.17 1.41
N ALA A 107 -6.24 1.43 1.32
CA ALA A 107 -6.34 2.10 0.02
C ALA A 107 -4.99 2.39 -0.62
N GLU A 108 -4.01 2.82 0.17
CA GLU A 108 -2.64 3.02 -0.31
C GLU A 108 -1.98 1.68 -0.62
N LYS A 109 -2.17 0.68 0.24
CA LYS A 109 -1.69 -0.69 0.04
C LYS A 109 -2.10 -1.22 -1.34
N ALA A 110 -3.39 -1.11 -1.68
CA ALA A 110 -3.92 -1.51 -2.98
C ALA A 110 -3.33 -0.74 -4.17
N ARG A 111 -3.12 0.58 -4.05
CA ARG A 111 -2.49 1.39 -5.10
C ARG A 111 -1.03 0.98 -5.32
N ASN A 112 -0.26 0.87 -4.24
CA ASN A 112 1.14 0.50 -4.30
C ASN A 112 1.32 -0.91 -4.84
N LEU A 113 0.43 -1.86 -4.51
CA LEU A 113 0.46 -3.20 -5.07
C LEU A 113 0.37 -3.16 -6.60
N ILE A 114 -0.62 -2.45 -7.15
CA ILE A 114 -0.77 -2.32 -8.61
C ILE A 114 0.45 -1.62 -9.22
N ASP A 115 0.95 -0.56 -8.59
CA ASP A 115 2.07 0.21 -9.10
C ASP A 115 3.38 -0.60 -9.09
N LEU A 116 3.66 -1.38 -8.03
CA LEU A 116 4.81 -2.28 -7.92
C LEU A 116 4.80 -3.34 -9.00
N VAL A 117 3.66 -4.03 -9.14
CA VAL A 117 3.52 -5.12 -10.10
C VAL A 117 3.67 -4.58 -11.53
N ARG A 118 3.19 -3.36 -11.81
CA ARG A 118 3.41 -2.68 -13.08
C ARG A 118 4.86 -2.33 -13.35
N GLU A 119 5.60 -1.94 -12.31
CA GLU A 119 7.03 -1.63 -12.43
C GLU A 119 7.85 -2.88 -12.75
N LYS A 120 7.43 -4.05 -12.27
CA LYS A 120 8.09 -5.33 -12.58
C LYS A 120 7.78 -5.86 -13.98
N GLY A 121 6.62 -5.54 -14.54
CA GLY A 121 6.30 -5.78 -15.95
C GLY A 121 5.07 -6.68 -16.19
N PRO A 122 4.81 -7.03 -17.46
CA PRO A 122 3.57 -7.69 -17.89
C PRO A 122 3.35 -9.07 -17.27
N GLU A 123 4.43 -9.82 -17.02
CA GLU A 123 4.37 -11.13 -16.37
C GLU A 123 3.83 -11.03 -14.94
N ALA A 124 4.34 -10.06 -14.18
CA ALA A 124 3.89 -9.79 -12.82
C ALA A 124 2.42 -9.35 -12.82
N CYS A 125 2.03 -8.50 -13.77
CA CYS A 125 0.65 -8.04 -13.92
C CYS A 125 -0.32 -9.18 -14.22
N SER A 126 0.07 -10.10 -15.09
CA SER A 126 -0.72 -11.29 -15.40
C SER A 126 -0.85 -12.19 -14.17
N LEU A 127 0.24 -12.42 -13.45
CA LEU A 127 0.22 -13.18 -12.19
C LEU A 127 -0.68 -12.52 -11.14
N LEU A 128 -0.70 -11.19 -11.02
CA LEU A 128 -1.60 -10.51 -10.09
C LEU A 128 -3.08 -10.77 -10.43
N ILE A 129 -3.44 -10.79 -11.72
CA ILE A 129 -4.80 -11.08 -12.17
C ILE A 129 -5.17 -12.53 -11.84
N ASP A 130 -4.28 -13.48 -12.11
CA ASP A 130 -4.49 -14.90 -11.83
C ASP A 130 -4.64 -15.16 -10.33
N THR A 131 -3.70 -14.62 -9.54
CA THR A 131 -3.76 -14.74 -8.08
C THR A 131 -4.99 -14.06 -7.48
N LEU A 132 -5.46 -12.95 -8.06
CA LEU A 132 -6.73 -12.34 -7.67
C LEU A 132 -7.93 -13.23 -8.00
N CYS A 133 -7.93 -13.91 -9.15
CA CYS A 133 -8.98 -14.88 -9.50
C CYS A 133 -9.02 -16.07 -8.54
N GLU A 134 -7.86 -16.55 -8.08
CA GLU A 134 -7.76 -17.61 -7.09
C GLU A 134 -8.24 -17.18 -5.70
N VAL A 135 -7.84 -15.99 -5.24
CA VAL A 135 -8.18 -15.46 -3.91
C VAL A 135 -9.64 -15.00 -3.88
N ASP A 136 -10.09 -14.30 -4.90
CA ASP A 136 -11.43 -13.73 -4.99
C ASP A 136 -11.91 -13.57 -6.44
N ARG A 137 -12.47 -14.67 -6.96
CA ARG A 137 -13.09 -14.71 -8.28
C ARG A 137 -14.20 -13.68 -8.46
N CYS A 138 -14.92 -13.30 -7.38
CA CYS A 138 -16.00 -12.33 -7.47
C CYS A 138 -15.46 -10.93 -7.78
N VAL A 139 -14.37 -10.53 -7.12
CA VAL A 139 -13.68 -9.26 -7.41
C VAL A 139 -13.16 -9.25 -8.85
N SER A 140 -12.51 -10.32 -9.31
CA SER A 140 -12.02 -10.39 -10.70
C SER A 140 -13.13 -10.23 -11.74
N LYS A 141 -14.30 -10.85 -11.52
CA LYS A 141 -15.49 -10.70 -12.39
C LYS A 141 -16.03 -9.27 -12.39
N VAL A 142 -16.18 -8.66 -11.21
CA VAL A 142 -16.68 -7.28 -11.08
C VAL A 142 -15.76 -6.28 -11.77
N LEU A 143 -14.45 -6.50 -11.67
CA LEU A 143 -13.43 -5.69 -12.33
C LEU A 143 -13.24 -6.04 -13.81
N LYS A 144 -13.94 -7.06 -14.34
CA LYS A 144 -13.83 -7.53 -15.73
C LYS A 144 -12.40 -7.90 -16.13
N LEU A 145 -11.68 -8.52 -15.18
CA LEU A 145 -10.32 -9.02 -15.40
C LEU A 145 -10.30 -10.44 -15.99
N ILE A 146 -11.42 -11.16 -15.85
CA ILE A 146 -11.67 -12.53 -16.32
C ILE A 146 -13.07 -12.64 -16.93
#